data_AF-A0A7C4WJT6-F1
#
_entry.id   AF-A0A7C4WJT6-F1
#
_cell.length_a   1.000
_cell.length_b   1.000
_cell.length_c   1.000
_cell.angle_alpha   90.00
_cell.angle_beta   90.00
_cell.angle_gamma   90.00
#
_symmetry.space_group_name_H-M   'P 1'
#
loop_
_entity.id
_entity.type
_entity.pdbx_description
1 polymer ?
#
loop_
_entity_poly.entity_id
_entity_poly.type
_entity_poly.pdbx_seq_one_letter_code
_entity_poly.pdbx_strand_id
1 'polypeptide(L)'
;MAESRLSTQIGHRVSLPGHFDVPVTLEGVRPLGADGALGYECRVRLPDGTLEEAVISPAEAATLFRTDRETPTAIKPADAERLRLLIESARIRLAYAHDRQFAVSVSGIRTLPHQIEAVYQAMLPQPRLRFLLADDPGAGKTIMAGLLIKELKLREAIERVLILCPAPLTIQWQDELLRWFGESFDIIFSAVDQQQLTNPWQCSSQVIASMDYAKQEDVRERVWQQRWDLIVIDEAHKCSAFTKSRSNRSDEVAETKRYQLAKRLSEA
;
A
#
# COMPACT_ATOMS: atom_id res chain seq x y z
N MET A 1 -3.17 -12.67 61.62
CA MET A 1 -2.38 -13.10 60.42
C MET A 1 -2.57 -12.20 59.18
N ALA A 2 -3.71 -11.50 59.02
CA ALA A 2 -3.95 -10.61 57.87
C ALA A 2 -3.25 -9.23 57.98
N GLU A 3 -3.12 -8.69 59.19
CA GLU A 3 -2.42 -7.42 59.46
C GLU A 3 -0.96 -7.41 58.96
N SER A 4 -0.21 -8.48 59.24
CA SER A 4 1.18 -8.66 58.79
C SER A 4 1.33 -8.74 57.26
N ARG A 5 0.24 -9.01 56.52
CA ARG A 5 0.24 -9.11 55.05
C ARG A 5 -0.20 -7.81 54.36
N LEU A 6 -0.97 -6.96 55.04
CA LEU A 6 -1.27 -5.60 54.55
C LEU A 6 -0.10 -4.66 54.73
N SER A 7 0.65 -4.81 55.83
CA SER A 7 1.87 -4.05 56.05
C SER A 7 2.93 -4.30 54.96
N THR A 8 2.93 -5.48 54.32
CA THR A 8 3.83 -5.79 53.19
C THR A 8 3.44 -5.13 51.86
N GLN A 9 2.24 -4.53 51.75
CA GLN A 9 1.81 -3.78 50.57
C GLN A 9 2.05 -2.27 50.71
N ILE A 10 2.58 -1.80 51.84
CA ILE A 10 2.96 -0.40 52.04
C ILE A 10 4.05 -0.04 51.01
N GLY A 11 3.82 1.04 50.27
CA GLY A 11 4.63 1.53 49.16
C GLY A 11 4.19 1.04 47.78
N HIS A 12 3.23 0.11 47.69
CA HIS A 12 2.73 -0.41 46.42
C HIS A 12 1.44 0.28 45.98
N ARG A 13 1.22 0.28 44.66
CA ARG A 13 0.00 0.81 44.04
C ARG A 13 -1.09 -0.26 44.10
N VAL A 14 -2.20 0.06 44.74
CA VAL A 14 -3.34 -0.82 44.99
C VAL A 14 -4.62 -0.22 44.40
N SER A 15 -5.54 -1.08 43.99
CA SER A 15 -6.87 -0.67 43.51
C SER A 15 -7.89 -0.89 44.62
N LEU A 16 -8.61 0.17 45.00
CA LEU A 16 -9.64 0.16 46.04
C LEU A 16 -10.99 0.56 45.42
N PRO A 17 -11.61 -0.35 44.64
CA PRO A 17 -12.88 -0.06 43.98
C PRO A 17 -13.96 0.24 45.04
N GLY A 18 -14.68 1.35 44.86
CA GLY A 18 -15.69 1.84 45.82
C GLY A 18 -15.18 2.92 46.77
N HIS A 19 -13.87 3.11 46.90
CA HIS A 19 -13.26 4.24 47.62
C HIS A 19 -12.59 5.23 46.69
N PHE A 20 -11.90 4.74 45.65
CA PHE A 20 -11.19 5.57 44.69
C PHE A 20 -11.39 5.03 43.27
N ASP A 21 -11.64 5.93 42.32
CA ASP A 21 -11.77 5.59 40.89
C ASP A 21 -10.40 5.39 40.20
N VAL A 22 -9.31 5.68 40.91
CA VAL A 22 -7.94 5.58 40.41
C VAL A 22 -7.09 4.69 41.32
N PRO A 23 -6.06 3.99 40.80
CA PRO A 23 -5.15 3.22 41.64
C PRO A 23 -4.28 4.14 42.49
N VAL A 24 -4.28 3.89 43.81
CA VAL A 24 -3.63 4.72 44.83
C VAL A 24 -2.44 3.97 45.44
N THR A 25 -1.46 4.70 45.98
CA THR A 25 -0.31 4.09 46.66
C THR A 25 -0.61 3.93 48.14
N LEU A 26 -0.48 2.73 48.69
CA LEU A 26 -0.74 2.48 50.11
C LEU A 26 0.44 2.96 50.96
N GLU A 27 0.24 3.88 51.90
CA GLU A 27 1.30 4.42 52.75
C GLU A 27 1.28 3.88 54.18
N GLY A 28 0.10 3.48 54.66
CA GLY A 28 -0.04 2.95 56.00
C GLY A 28 -1.32 2.15 56.16
N VAL A 29 -1.29 1.17 57.05
CA VAL A 29 -2.46 0.35 57.39
C VAL A 29 -2.52 0.16 58.90
N ARG A 30 -3.71 0.39 59.47
CA ARG A 30 -4.00 0.16 60.88
C ARG A 30 -5.22 -0.76 61.00
N PRO A 31 -5.15 -1.87 61.77
CA PRO A 31 -6.34 -2.70 62.01
C PRO A 31 -7.36 -1.95 62.89
N LEU A 32 -8.64 -2.20 62.63
CA LEU A 32 -9.73 -1.76 63.48
C LEU A 32 -10.30 -2.96 64.26
N GLY A 33 -10.32 -2.87 65.58
CA GLY A 33 -10.70 -3.98 66.48
C GLY A 33 -9.58 -5.00 66.71
N ALA A 34 -9.85 -6.03 67.51
CA ALA A 34 -8.89 -7.12 67.74
C ALA A 34 -8.57 -7.85 66.41
N ASP A 35 -7.29 -7.85 66.02
CA ASP A 35 -6.77 -8.47 64.79
C ASP A 35 -7.45 -8.04 63.47
N GLY A 36 -8.02 -6.82 63.42
CA GLY A 36 -8.68 -6.29 62.22
C GLY A 36 -10.07 -6.86 61.96
N ALA A 37 -10.74 -7.38 63.00
CA ALA A 37 -12.09 -7.94 62.89
C ALA A 37 -13.15 -6.94 62.39
N LEU A 38 -12.94 -5.64 62.59
CA LEU A 38 -13.84 -4.58 62.12
C LEU A 38 -13.38 -3.95 60.79
N GLY A 39 -12.24 -4.37 60.23
CA GLY A 39 -11.65 -3.82 59.01
C GLY A 39 -10.27 -3.21 59.23
N TYR A 40 -9.83 -2.45 58.23
CA TYR A 40 -8.52 -1.80 58.20
C TYR A 40 -8.66 -0.34 57.75
N GLU A 41 -8.02 0.56 58.49
CA GLU A 41 -7.83 1.95 58.09
C GLU A 41 -6.56 2.03 57.23
N CYS A 42 -6.72 2.45 55.99
CA CYS A 42 -5.66 2.56 54.99
C CYS A 42 -5.39 4.03 54.68
N ARG A 43 -4.16 4.49 54.92
CA ARG A 43 -3.68 5.77 54.42
C ARG A 43 -3.13 5.57 53.01
N VAL A 44 -3.64 6.32 52.05
CA VAL A 44 -3.29 6.19 50.64
C VAL A 44 -2.86 7.53 50.05
N ARG A 45 -2.02 7.47 49.02
CA ARG A 45 -1.62 8.61 48.21
C ARG A 45 -2.22 8.49 46.81
N LEU A 46 -2.98 9.50 46.40
CA LEU A 46 -3.52 9.61 45.06
C LEU A 46 -2.40 9.98 44.06
N PRO A 47 -2.62 9.77 42.74
CA PRO A 47 -1.63 10.08 41.71
C PRO A 47 -1.22 11.55 41.62
N ASP A 48 -2.09 12.45 42.07
CA ASP A 48 -1.86 13.90 42.18
C ASP A 48 -1.00 14.28 43.41
N GLY A 49 -0.69 13.32 44.27
CA GLY A 49 0.09 13.50 45.50
C GLY A 49 -0.74 13.76 46.75
N THR A 50 -2.07 13.87 46.64
CA THR A 50 -2.98 14.07 47.77
C THR A 50 -3.00 12.83 48.67
N LEU A 51 -3.01 13.04 49.99
CA LEU A 51 -3.10 11.96 50.97
C LEU A 51 -4.54 11.86 51.50
N GLU A 52 -5.10 10.66 51.43
CA GLU A 52 -6.44 10.35 51.91
C GLU A 52 -6.46 9.09 52.78
N GLU A 53 -7.52 8.95 53.57
CA GLU A 53 -7.74 7.81 54.46
C GLU A 53 -9.02 7.10 54.06
N ALA A 54 -8.95 5.77 53.92
CA ALA A 54 -10.10 4.94 53.59
C ALA A 54 -10.17 3.75 54.54
N VAL A 55 -11.37 3.44 55.01
CA VAL A 55 -11.62 2.26 55.84
C VAL A 55 -12.16 1.16 54.94
N ILE A 56 -11.42 0.06 54.86
CA ILE A 56 -11.79 -1.12 54.09
C ILE A 56 -12.23 -2.25 55.01
N SER A 57 -13.23 -2.99 54.56
CA SER A 57 -13.71 -4.20 55.24
C SER A 57 -12.68 -5.35 55.18
N PRO A 58 -12.78 -6.35 56.06
CA PRO A 58 -11.93 -7.54 56.00
C PRO A 58 -12.04 -8.31 54.67
N ALA A 59 -13.20 -8.25 54.01
CA ALA A 59 -13.43 -8.90 52.72
C ALA A 59 -12.73 -8.14 51.57
N GLU A 60 -12.74 -6.81 51.59
CA GLU A 60 -12.01 -5.98 50.62
C GLU A 60 -10.51 -6.11 50.79
N ALA A 61 -10.02 -6.14 52.04
CA ALA A 61 -8.65 -6.47 52.34
C ALA A 61 -8.27 -7.86 51.79
N ALA A 62 -9.18 -8.84 51.88
CA ALA A 62 -8.98 -10.16 51.29
C ALA A 62 -8.83 -10.14 49.76
N THR A 63 -9.56 -9.26 49.07
CA THR A 63 -9.46 -9.09 47.62
C THR A 63 -8.19 -8.37 47.18
N LEU A 64 -7.67 -7.43 47.97
CA LEU A 64 -6.34 -6.82 47.75
C LEU A 64 -5.23 -7.86 47.79
N PHE A 65 -5.42 -8.96 48.54
CA PHE A 65 -4.48 -10.08 48.58
C PHE A 65 -4.59 -11.05 47.40
N ARG A 66 -5.62 -10.95 46.54
CA ARG A 66 -5.62 -11.67 45.26
C ARG A 66 -4.60 -11.00 44.36
N THR A 67 -3.35 -11.32 44.66
CA THR A 67 -2.23 -11.21 43.75
C THR A 67 -2.47 -12.27 42.69
N ASP A 68 -3.46 -12.04 41.83
CA ASP A 68 -3.25 -12.38 40.43
C ASP A 68 -2.14 -11.40 40.01
N ARG A 69 -0.88 -11.75 40.38
CA ARG A 69 0.18 -11.56 39.40
C ARG A 69 -0.42 -12.26 38.20
N GLU A 70 -0.91 -11.49 37.24
CA GLU A 70 -0.94 -11.96 35.87
C GLU A 70 0.49 -12.42 35.62
N THR A 71 0.72 -13.70 35.90
CA THR A 71 1.93 -14.41 35.53
C THR A 71 2.00 -14.07 34.05
N PRO A 72 3.05 -13.36 33.58
CA PRO A 72 3.07 -12.85 32.21
C PRO A 72 2.61 -14.00 31.34
N THR A 73 1.40 -13.90 30.77
CA THR A 73 0.76 -15.03 30.11
C THR A 73 1.79 -15.50 29.13
N ALA A 74 2.34 -16.71 29.33
CA ALA A 74 3.60 -17.12 28.71
C ALA A 74 3.50 -16.73 27.24
N ILE A 75 4.20 -15.65 26.85
CA ILE A 75 4.00 -15.06 25.53
C ILE A 75 4.49 -16.15 24.61
N LYS A 76 3.54 -16.82 23.94
CA LYS A 76 3.90 -17.90 23.04
C LYS A 76 4.79 -17.25 21.98
N PRO A 77 6.10 -17.59 21.93
CA PRO A 77 6.97 -16.95 20.96
C PRO A 77 6.42 -17.24 19.57
N ALA A 78 6.47 -16.24 18.70
CA ALA A 78 6.20 -16.47 17.29
C ALA A 78 7.16 -17.55 16.78
N ASP A 79 6.67 -18.38 15.87
CA ASP A 79 7.49 -19.39 15.23
C ASP A 79 8.70 -18.72 14.54
N ALA A 80 9.92 -19.17 14.89
CA ALA A 80 11.15 -18.52 14.46
C ALA A 80 11.33 -18.55 12.94
N GLU A 81 10.92 -19.64 12.29
CA GLU A 81 10.97 -19.74 10.83
C GLU A 81 9.98 -18.80 10.17
N ARG A 82 8.74 -18.71 10.67
CA ARG A 82 7.74 -17.76 10.17
C ARG A 82 8.20 -16.31 10.34
N LEU A 83 8.80 -15.97 11.48
CA LEU A 83 9.36 -14.63 11.71
C LEU A 83 10.52 -14.34 10.75
N ARG A 84 11.44 -15.30 10.57
CA ARG A 84 12.55 -15.19 9.62
C ARG A 84 12.06 -14.98 8.19
N LEU A 85 11.09 -15.78 7.75
CA LEU A 85 10.47 -15.67 6.43
C LEU A 85 9.76 -14.33 6.23
N LEU A 86 9.08 -13.82 7.27
CA LEU A 86 8.45 -12.50 7.23
C LEU A 86 9.47 -11.38 7.06
N ILE A 87 10.55 -11.41 7.86
CA ILE A 87 11.64 -10.43 7.77
C ILE A 87 12.33 -10.50 6.40
N GLU A 88 12.61 -11.71 5.91
CA GLU A 88 13.25 -11.89 4.61
C GLU A 88 12.35 -11.42 3.47
N SER A 89 11.05 -11.72 3.54
CA SER A 89 10.06 -11.21 2.59
C SER A 89 9.99 -9.67 2.61
N ALA A 90 10.03 -9.04 3.78
CA ALA A 90 10.09 -7.59 3.90
C ALA A 90 11.38 -7.02 3.32
N ARG A 91 12.53 -7.67 3.57
CA ARG A 91 13.84 -7.27 3.02
C ARG A 91 13.85 -7.31 1.49
N ILE A 92 13.32 -8.39 0.90
CA ILE A 92 13.22 -8.53 -0.56
C ILE A 92 12.27 -7.48 -1.14
N ARG A 93 11.11 -7.26 -0.51
CA ARG A 93 10.15 -6.23 -0.94
C ARG A 93 10.73 -4.82 -0.89
N LEU A 94 11.55 -4.52 0.11
CA LEU A 94 12.16 -3.20 0.30
C LEU A 94 13.52 -3.05 -0.39
N ALA A 95 13.97 -4.05 -1.17
CA ALA A 95 15.28 -4.02 -1.82
C ALA A 95 15.43 -2.81 -2.78
N TYR A 96 14.33 -2.37 -3.41
CA TYR A 96 14.32 -1.17 -4.26
C TYR A 96 14.71 0.12 -3.51
N ALA A 97 14.57 0.16 -2.17
CA ALA A 97 14.95 1.33 -1.38
C ALA A 97 16.47 1.52 -1.33
N HIS A 98 17.22 0.45 -1.57
CA HIS A 98 18.68 0.42 -1.53
C HIS A 98 19.33 0.35 -2.91
N ASP A 99 18.62 -0.16 -3.92
CA ASP A 99 19.04 -0.16 -5.31
C ASP A 99 18.21 0.84 -6.13
N ARG A 100 18.84 1.94 -6.56
CA ARG A 100 18.18 2.97 -7.37
C ARG A 100 17.78 2.46 -8.76
N GLN A 101 18.39 1.37 -9.24
CA GLN A 101 18.17 0.77 -10.55
C GLN A 101 17.71 -0.69 -10.44
N PHE A 102 16.82 -0.96 -9.47
CA PHE A 102 16.46 -2.31 -9.09
C PHE A 102 15.89 -3.14 -10.26
N ALA A 103 15.04 -2.56 -11.10
CA ALA A 103 14.51 -3.23 -12.29
C ALA A 103 15.60 -3.64 -13.27
N VAL A 104 16.69 -2.87 -13.41
CA VAL A 104 17.84 -3.27 -14.24
C VAL A 104 18.47 -4.52 -13.66
N SER A 105 18.76 -4.50 -12.35
CA SER A 105 19.40 -5.60 -11.63
C SER A 105 18.61 -6.92 -11.68
N VAL A 106 17.28 -6.85 -11.73
CA VAL A 106 16.42 -8.05 -11.80
C VAL A 106 15.93 -8.40 -13.21
N SER A 107 16.18 -7.54 -14.21
CA SER A 107 15.85 -7.81 -15.61
C SER A 107 16.96 -8.56 -16.33
N GLY A 108 16.60 -9.28 -17.39
CA GLY A 108 17.58 -9.99 -18.23
C GLY A 108 18.29 -9.10 -19.27
N ILE A 109 18.17 -7.77 -19.17
CA ILE A 109 18.52 -6.84 -20.25
C ILE A 109 19.90 -6.23 -20.04
N ARG A 110 20.65 -6.08 -21.15
CA ARG A 110 21.80 -5.16 -21.21
C ARG A 110 21.33 -3.78 -21.64
N THR A 111 21.05 -2.92 -20.68
CA THR A 111 20.55 -1.56 -20.92
C THR A 111 21.66 -0.63 -21.39
N LEU A 112 21.34 0.25 -22.33
CA LEU A 112 22.26 1.29 -22.81
C LEU A 112 22.25 2.52 -21.90
N PRO A 113 23.34 3.30 -21.82
CA PRO A 113 23.42 4.46 -20.93
C PRO A 113 22.27 5.46 -21.11
N HIS A 114 21.88 5.75 -22.36
CA HIS A 114 20.78 6.68 -22.64
C HIS A 114 19.43 6.16 -22.15
N GLN A 115 19.22 4.83 -22.14
CA GLN A 115 17.99 4.21 -21.62
C GLN A 115 17.91 4.36 -20.10
N ILE A 116 19.05 4.20 -19.42
CA ILE A 116 19.15 4.40 -17.97
C ILE A 116 18.88 5.85 -17.62
N GLU A 117 19.48 6.79 -18.34
CA GLU A 117 19.26 8.22 -18.13
C GLU A 117 17.79 8.60 -18.33
N ALA A 118 17.20 8.18 -19.45
CA ALA A 118 15.79 8.42 -19.75
C ALA A 118 14.87 7.89 -18.63
N VAL A 119 15.03 6.63 -18.21
CA VAL A 119 14.14 6.03 -17.23
C VAL A 119 14.38 6.58 -15.82
N TYR A 120 15.62 6.54 -15.32
CA TYR A 120 15.91 6.78 -13.89
C TYR A 120 16.18 8.23 -13.53
N GLN A 121 16.64 9.05 -14.50
CA GLN A 121 16.95 10.45 -14.25
C GLN A 121 15.84 11.38 -14.76
N ALA A 122 15.21 11.05 -15.90
CA ALA A 122 14.18 11.90 -16.49
C ALA A 122 12.74 11.49 -16.15
N MET A 123 12.37 10.22 -16.32
CA MET A 123 10.98 9.75 -16.17
C MET A 123 10.61 9.49 -14.71
N LEU A 124 11.36 8.63 -14.01
CA LEU A 124 11.02 8.14 -12.67
C LEU A 124 10.86 9.23 -11.60
N PRO A 125 11.66 10.32 -11.58
CA PRO A 125 11.50 11.37 -10.57
C PRO A 125 10.26 12.25 -10.74
N GLN A 126 9.52 12.14 -11.85
CA GLN A 126 8.40 13.03 -12.12
C GLN A 126 7.18 12.67 -11.24
N PRO A 127 6.61 13.63 -10.48
CA PRO A 127 5.45 13.37 -9.63
C PRO A 127 4.17 13.09 -10.42
N ARG A 128 4.10 13.56 -11.68
CA ARG A 128 3.05 13.24 -12.65
C ARG A 128 3.72 12.90 -13.98
N LEU A 129 3.84 11.61 -14.27
CA LEU A 129 4.53 11.14 -15.46
C LEU A 129 3.71 11.45 -16.73
N ARG A 130 4.13 12.45 -17.49
CA ARG A 130 3.62 12.76 -18.84
C ARG A 130 4.81 12.99 -19.76
N PHE A 131 5.24 11.92 -20.44
CA PHE A 131 6.45 11.93 -21.24
C PHE A 131 6.19 11.46 -22.66
N LEU A 132 6.89 12.05 -23.63
CA LEU A 132 6.89 11.61 -25.01
C LEU A 132 8.29 11.08 -25.35
N LEU A 133 8.41 9.78 -25.55
CA LEU A 133 9.63 9.16 -26.06
C LEU A 133 9.67 9.29 -27.58
N ALA A 134 10.42 10.27 -28.06
CA ALA A 134 10.53 10.62 -29.49
C ALA A 134 11.89 10.22 -30.10
N ASP A 135 12.62 9.30 -29.47
CA ASP A 135 13.89 8.78 -29.99
C ASP A 135 13.71 8.03 -31.32
N ASP A 136 14.82 7.81 -32.03
CA ASP A 136 14.82 7.11 -33.30
C ASP A 136 14.20 5.69 -33.22
N PRO A 137 13.65 5.17 -34.33
CA PRO A 137 13.28 3.77 -34.45
C PRO A 137 14.49 2.88 -34.10
N GLY A 138 14.28 1.88 -33.23
CA GLY A 138 15.37 1.01 -32.76
C GLY A 138 16.14 1.49 -31.53
N ALA A 139 15.89 2.71 -31.01
CA ALA A 139 16.52 3.21 -29.78
C ALA A 139 16.16 2.43 -28.49
N GLY A 140 15.22 1.48 -28.59
CA GLY A 140 14.77 0.64 -27.49
C GLY A 140 13.67 1.26 -26.63
N LYS A 141 12.74 2.01 -27.23
CA LYS A 141 11.60 2.63 -26.52
C LYS A 141 10.75 1.60 -25.76
N THR A 142 10.53 0.41 -26.31
CA THR A 142 9.82 -0.69 -25.64
C THR A 142 10.56 -1.15 -24.39
N ILE A 143 11.89 -1.26 -24.45
CA ILE A 143 12.73 -1.62 -23.30
C ILE A 143 12.68 -0.52 -22.23
N MET A 144 12.74 0.77 -22.62
CA MET A 144 12.59 1.89 -21.68
C MET A 144 11.23 1.87 -20.99
N ALA A 145 10.14 1.64 -21.73
CA ALA A 145 8.80 1.50 -21.16
C ALA A 145 8.69 0.30 -20.22
N GLY A 146 9.22 -0.86 -20.60
CA GLY A 146 9.26 -2.05 -19.76
C GLY A 146 10.08 -1.87 -18.49
N LEU A 147 11.23 -1.20 -18.57
CA LEU A 147 12.05 -0.83 -17.40
C LEU A 147 11.26 0.03 -16.43
N LEU A 148 10.57 1.06 -16.96
CA LEU A 148 9.78 1.94 -16.13
C LEU A 148 8.59 1.24 -15.49
N ILE A 149 7.85 0.41 -16.25
CA ILE A 149 6.76 -0.42 -15.72
C ILE A 149 7.29 -1.29 -14.59
N LYS A 150 8.39 -2.03 -14.83
CA LYS A 150 8.95 -2.96 -13.85
C LYS A 150 9.40 -2.23 -12.59
N GLU A 151 10.10 -1.10 -12.75
CA GLU A 151 10.59 -0.29 -11.64
C GLU A 151 9.44 0.26 -10.79
N LEU A 152 8.40 0.81 -11.41
CA LEU A 152 7.23 1.34 -10.71
C LEU A 152 6.46 0.23 -9.97
N LYS A 153 6.34 -0.97 -10.56
CA LYS A 153 5.71 -2.12 -9.91
C LYS A 153 6.53 -2.64 -8.72
N LEU A 154 7.85 -2.73 -8.86
CA LEU A 154 8.74 -3.14 -7.76
C LEU A 154 8.70 -2.15 -6.59
N ARG A 155 8.39 -0.87 -6.88
CA ARG A 155 8.16 0.19 -5.88
C ARG A 155 6.72 0.21 -5.34
N GLU A 156 5.87 -0.72 -5.77
CA GLU A 156 4.43 -0.77 -5.43
C GLU A 156 3.69 0.54 -5.78
N ALA A 157 4.18 1.29 -6.77
CA ALA A 157 3.63 2.59 -7.16
C ALA A 157 2.49 2.48 -8.18
N ILE A 158 2.46 1.37 -8.93
CA ILE A 158 1.42 1.07 -9.93
C ILE A 158 1.01 -0.40 -9.84
N GLU A 159 -0.25 -0.68 -10.14
CA GLU A 159 -0.78 -2.04 -10.25
C GLU A 159 -1.43 -2.26 -11.63
N ARG A 160 -2.18 -1.26 -12.11
CA ARG A 160 -2.96 -1.35 -13.34
C ARG A 160 -2.29 -0.62 -14.50
N VAL A 161 -1.88 -1.37 -15.52
CA VAL A 161 -1.14 -0.86 -16.69
C VAL A 161 -1.89 -1.16 -17.97
N LEU A 162 -2.09 -0.14 -18.81
CA LEU A 162 -2.66 -0.27 -20.15
C LEU A 162 -1.63 0.11 -21.21
N ILE A 163 -1.40 -0.78 -22.17
CA ILE A 163 -0.55 -0.54 -23.34
C ILE A 163 -1.44 -0.54 -24.59
N LEU A 164 -1.45 0.59 -25.29
CA LEU A 164 -2.14 0.75 -26.56
C LEU A 164 -1.13 0.85 -27.69
N CYS A 165 -1.10 -0.14 -28.56
CA CYS A 165 -0.15 -0.20 -29.68
C CYS A 165 -0.85 -0.56 -31.00
N PRO A 166 -0.15 -0.49 -32.15
CA PRO A 166 -0.64 -1.09 -33.39
C PRO A 166 -0.90 -2.60 -33.22
N ALA A 167 -1.97 -3.12 -33.83
CA ALA A 167 -2.36 -4.53 -33.67
C ALA A 167 -1.22 -5.54 -33.91
N PRO A 168 -0.36 -5.39 -34.93
CA PRO A 168 0.76 -6.32 -35.16
C PRO A 168 1.82 -6.32 -34.04
N LEU A 169 1.93 -5.24 -33.26
CA LEU A 169 2.92 -5.10 -32.20
C LEU A 169 2.43 -5.65 -30.85
N THR A 170 1.15 -6.00 -30.72
CA THR A 170 0.58 -6.49 -29.45
C THR A 170 1.30 -7.73 -28.92
N ILE A 171 1.56 -8.72 -29.77
CA ILE A 171 2.28 -9.95 -29.43
C ILE A 171 3.74 -9.63 -29.11
N GLN A 172 4.40 -8.77 -29.90
CA GLN A 172 5.77 -8.37 -29.63
C GLN A 172 5.91 -7.69 -28.26
N TRP A 173 5.00 -6.79 -27.91
CA TRP A 173 4.97 -6.17 -26.58
C TRP A 173 4.81 -7.20 -25.47
N GLN A 174 3.88 -8.16 -25.63
CA GLN A 174 3.67 -9.21 -24.63
C GLN A 174 4.91 -10.09 -24.46
N ASP A 175 5.51 -10.54 -25.57
CA ASP A 175 6.70 -11.39 -25.57
C ASP A 175 7.91 -10.67 -24.96
N GLU A 176 8.15 -9.40 -25.31
CA GLU A 176 9.25 -8.62 -24.76
C GLU A 176 9.07 -8.37 -23.26
N LEU A 177 7.86 -8.01 -22.81
CA LEU A 177 7.57 -7.77 -21.40
C LEU A 177 7.71 -9.04 -20.56
N LEU A 178 7.21 -10.16 -21.06
CA LEU A 178 7.35 -11.45 -20.39
C LEU A 178 8.82 -11.90 -20.35
N ARG A 179 9.51 -11.87 -21.49
CA ARG A 179 10.88 -12.37 -21.62
C ARG A 179 11.87 -11.59 -20.77
N TRP A 180 11.79 -10.26 -20.82
CA TRP A 180 12.84 -9.41 -20.27
C TRP A 180 12.54 -8.93 -18.84
N PHE A 181 11.27 -8.80 -18.49
CA PHE A 181 10.83 -8.24 -17.21
C PHE A 181 10.00 -9.22 -16.37
N GLY A 182 9.65 -10.39 -16.93
CA GLY A 182 8.78 -11.37 -16.26
C GLY A 182 7.36 -10.86 -16.04
N GLU A 183 6.91 -9.90 -16.86
CA GLU A 183 5.59 -9.28 -16.71
C GLU A 183 4.58 -9.90 -17.69
N SER A 184 3.58 -10.58 -17.14
CA SER A 184 2.49 -11.16 -17.92
C SER A 184 1.39 -10.14 -18.17
N PHE A 185 1.15 -9.81 -19.43
CA PHE A 185 0.07 -8.94 -19.89
C PHE A 185 -0.98 -9.75 -20.65
N ASP A 186 -2.25 -9.43 -20.44
CA ASP A 186 -3.36 -10.00 -21.20
C ASP A 186 -3.60 -9.18 -22.47
N ILE A 187 -3.63 -9.86 -23.63
CA ILE A 187 -3.99 -9.21 -24.89
C ILE A 187 -5.51 -9.23 -25.03
N ILE A 188 -6.15 -8.05 -25.01
CA ILE A 188 -7.59 -7.92 -25.22
C ILE A 188 -7.87 -7.53 -26.68
N PHE A 189 -8.65 -8.37 -27.35
CA PHE A 189 -9.17 -8.17 -28.71
C PHE A 189 -10.58 -8.74 -28.81
N SER A 190 -11.26 -8.50 -29.95
CA SER A 190 -12.68 -8.79 -30.12
C SER A 190 -13.12 -10.20 -29.70
N ALA A 191 -12.36 -11.23 -30.06
CA ALA A 191 -12.74 -12.61 -29.74
C ALA A 191 -12.68 -12.90 -28.24
N VAL A 192 -11.65 -12.41 -27.54
CA VAL A 192 -11.52 -12.55 -26.08
C VAL A 192 -12.66 -11.82 -25.40
N ASP A 193 -12.95 -10.60 -25.84
CA ASP A 193 -13.95 -9.75 -25.23
C ASP A 193 -15.37 -10.32 -25.35
N GLN A 194 -15.69 -10.95 -26.49
CA GLN A 194 -17.00 -11.59 -26.72
C GLN A 194 -17.17 -12.92 -25.98
N GLN A 195 -16.07 -13.58 -25.59
CA GLN A 195 -16.11 -14.89 -24.93
C GLN A 195 -16.22 -14.80 -23.40
N GLN A 196 -15.94 -13.64 -22.82
CA GLN A 196 -15.93 -13.46 -21.37
C GLN A 196 -17.31 -13.02 -20.86
N LEU A 197 -17.75 -13.65 -19.77
CA LEU A 197 -18.99 -13.27 -19.06
C LEU A 197 -18.83 -11.93 -18.31
N THR A 198 -17.60 -11.59 -17.96
CA THR A 198 -17.24 -10.37 -17.23
C THR A 198 -16.38 -9.47 -18.10
N ASN A 199 -16.49 -8.16 -17.90
CA ASN A 199 -15.71 -7.16 -18.62
C ASN A 199 -14.18 -7.42 -18.44
N PRO A 200 -13.45 -7.85 -19.48
CA PRO A 200 -12.03 -8.22 -19.34
C PRO A 200 -11.16 -7.02 -18.95
N TRP A 201 -11.56 -5.80 -19.35
CA TRP A 201 -10.90 -4.56 -18.98
C TRP A 201 -10.93 -4.30 -17.47
N GLN A 202 -11.92 -4.83 -16.76
CA GLN A 202 -12.05 -4.70 -15.30
C GLN A 202 -11.20 -5.76 -14.57
N CYS A 203 -11.25 -7.01 -15.04
CA CYS A 203 -10.61 -8.15 -14.37
C CYS A 203 -9.08 -8.14 -14.49
N SER A 204 -8.55 -7.73 -15.63
CA SER A 204 -7.11 -7.73 -15.89
C SER A 204 -6.46 -6.45 -15.39
N SER A 205 -5.39 -6.57 -14.60
CA SER A 205 -4.58 -5.43 -14.15
C SER A 205 -3.55 -5.00 -15.19
N GLN A 206 -3.05 -5.93 -16.01
CA GLN A 206 -2.05 -5.64 -17.04
C GLN A 206 -2.59 -5.98 -18.43
N VAL A 207 -2.89 -4.95 -19.23
CA VAL A 207 -3.59 -5.13 -20.50
C VAL A 207 -2.78 -4.55 -21.66
N ILE A 208 -2.68 -5.33 -22.74
CA ILE A 208 -2.26 -4.86 -24.06
C ILE A 208 -3.46 -4.90 -24.99
N ALA A 209 -3.72 -3.83 -25.70
CA ALA A 209 -4.77 -3.81 -26.72
C ALA A 209 -4.36 -2.98 -27.93
N SER A 210 -4.93 -3.31 -29.08
CA SER A 210 -4.71 -2.48 -30.26
C SER A 210 -5.45 -1.16 -30.14
N MET A 211 -4.82 -0.06 -30.55
CA MET A 211 -5.45 1.26 -30.60
C MET A 211 -6.71 1.27 -31.50
N ASP A 212 -6.73 0.43 -32.54
CA ASP A 212 -7.87 0.32 -33.45
C ASP A 212 -9.05 -0.46 -32.87
N TYR A 213 -8.80 -1.36 -31.93
CA TYR A 213 -9.84 -2.02 -31.17
C TYR A 213 -10.37 -1.11 -30.05
N ALA A 214 -9.47 -0.54 -29.24
CA ALA A 214 -9.82 0.30 -28.11
C ALA A 214 -10.60 1.58 -28.49
N LYS A 215 -10.46 2.08 -29.73
CA LYS A 215 -11.18 3.27 -30.21
C LYS A 215 -12.63 2.99 -30.65
N GLN A 216 -13.04 1.73 -30.76
CA GLN A 216 -14.43 1.37 -31.11
C GLN A 216 -15.38 1.85 -30.02
N GLU A 217 -16.58 2.29 -30.38
CA GLU A 217 -17.45 3.07 -29.49
C GLU A 217 -17.86 2.28 -28.23
N ASP A 218 -18.23 1.01 -28.42
CA ASP A 218 -18.58 0.04 -27.40
C ASP A 218 -17.40 -0.38 -26.50
N VAL A 219 -16.19 -0.44 -27.07
CA VAL A 219 -14.98 -0.79 -26.34
C VAL A 219 -14.46 0.41 -25.54
N ARG A 220 -14.41 1.59 -26.17
CA ARG A 220 -13.85 2.82 -25.63
C ARG A 220 -14.48 3.24 -24.32
N GLU A 221 -15.81 3.18 -24.23
CA GLU A 221 -16.52 3.51 -22.98
C GLU A 221 -16.10 2.58 -21.83
N ARG A 222 -15.92 1.28 -22.11
CA ARG A 222 -15.49 0.30 -21.11
C ARG A 222 -14.06 0.54 -20.66
N VAL A 223 -13.17 0.92 -21.58
CA VAL A 223 -11.78 1.31 -21.27
C VAL A 223 -11.75 2.56 -20.39
N TRP A 224 -12.55 3.57 -20.70
CA TRP A 224 -12.63 4.83 -19.94
C TRP A 224 -13.23 4.68 -18.54
N GLN A 225 -14.09 3.68 -18.32
CA GLN A 225 -14.64 3.40 -17.00
C GLN A 225 -13.59 2.81 -16.05
N GLN A 226 -12.49 2.28 -16.56
CA GLN A 226 -11.44 1.70 -15.73
C GLN A 226 -10.43 2.77 -15.29
N ARG A 227 -9.85 2.54 -14.11
CA ARG A 227 -8.69 3.30 -13.64
C ARG A 227 -7.42 2.58 -14.03
N TRP A 228 -6.50 3.33 -14.63
CA TRP A 228 -5.18 2.87 -15.01
C TRP A 228 -4.15 3.75 -14.32
N ASP A 229 -3.17 3.14 -13.68
CA ASP A 229 -2.09 3.87 -12.99
C ASP A 229 -1.03 4.33 -13.99
N LEU A 230 -0.84 3.55 -15.07
CA LEU A 230 0.06 3.88 -16.16
C LEU A 230 -0.56 3.51 -17.51
N ILE A 231 -0.46 4.43 -18.47
CA ILE A 231 -0.90 4.23 -19.85
C ILE A 231 0.28 4.46 -20.77
N VAL A 232 0.61 3.47 -21.59
CA VAL A 232 1.64 3.55 -22.63
C VAL A 232 0.94 3.56 -23.98
N ILE A 233 1.22 4.59 -24.79
CA ILE A 233 0.71 4.69 -26.15
C ILE A 233 1.88 4.58 -27.11
N ASP A 234 1.95 3.45 -27.81
CA ASP A 234 2.94 3.23 -28.86
C ASP A 234 2.45 3.83 -30.19
N GLU A 235 3.38 4.36 -30.97
CA GLU A 235 3.11 5.12 -32.19
C GLU A 235 2.11 6.26 -31.98
N ALA A 236 2.30 7.04 -30.91
CA ALA A 236 1.43 8.17 -30.54
C ALA A 236 1.21 9.20 -31.65
N HIS A 237 2.11 9.29 -32.63
CA HIS A 237 1.95 10.11 -33.83
C HIS A 237 0.66 9.76 -34.63
N LYS A 238 0.08 8.57 -34.44
CA LYS A 238 -1.19 8.14 -35.03
C LYS A 238 -2.42 8.74 -34.33
N CYS A 239 -2.25 9.40 -33.18
CA CYS A 239 -3.27 10.14 -32.46
C CYS A 239 -3.22 11.61 -32.87
N SER A 240 -3.81 11.94 -34.03
CA SER A 240 -3.77 13.31 -34.57
C SER A 240 -5.09 14.06 -34.38
N ALA A 241 -4.97 15.38 -34.33
CA ALA A 241 -6.05 16.34 -34.48
C ALA A 241 -5.62 17.36 -35.54
N PHE A 242 -6.54 17.80 -36.40
CA PHE A 242 -6.22 18.73 -37.48
C PHE A 242 -7.23 19.86 -37.55
N THR A 243 -6.74 21.06 -37.87
CA THR A 243 -7.58 22.25 -38.01
C THR A 243 -8.24 22.26 -39.38
N LYS A 244 -9.57 22.31 -39.40
CA LYS A 244 -10.35 22.59 -40.61
C LYS A 244 -10.56 24.08 -40.68
N SER A 245 -9.77 24.76 -41.51
CA SER A 245 -10.03 26.16 -41.86
C SER A 245 -10.97 26.20 -43.07
N ARG A 246 -12.07 26.96 -42.96
CA ARG A 246 -13.00 27.25 -44.07
C ARG A 246 -13.08 28.76 -44.21
N SER A 247 -13.07 29.26 -45.45
CA SER A 247 -12.95 30.68 -45.80
C SER A 247 -13.97 31.65 -45.18
N ASN A 248 -14.98 31.18 -44.44
CA ASN A 248 -16.01 31.97 -43.79
C ASN A 248 -16.43 31.44 -42.38
N ARG A 249 -15.61 30.62 -41.71
CA ARG A 249 -15.89 30.12 -40.35
C ARG A 249 -14.63 30.11 -39.49
N SER A 250 -14.80 30.23 -38.18
CA SER A 250 -13.74 30.02 -37.20
C SER A 250 -13.13 28.62 -37.36
N ASP A 251 -11.82 28.54 -37.17
CA ASP A 251 -11.07 27.29 -37.22
C ASP A 251 -11.69 26.24 -36.28
N GLU A 252 -12.04 25.07 -36.84
CA GLU A 252 -12.63 23.95 -36.10
C GLU A 252 -11.59 22.82 -35.98
N VAL A 253 -11.31 22.37 -34.76
CA VAL A 253 -10.39 21.24 -34.53
C VAL A 253 -11.15 19.93 -34.76
N ALA A 254 -10.75 19.19 -35.80
CA ALA A 254 -11.26 17.85 -36.06
C ALA A 254 -10.33 16.81 -35.41
N GLU A 255 -10.82 16.18 -34.34
CA GLU A 255 -10.09 15.14 -33.60
C GLU A 255 -10.34 13.76 -34.21
N THR A 256 -9.30 12.93 -34.34
CA THR A 256 -9.47 11.52 -34.71
C THR A 256 -10.02 10.70 -33.54
N LYS A 257 -10.69 9.57 -33.81
CA LYS A 257 -11.18 8.66 -32.75
C LYS A 257 -10.06 8.18 -31.82
N ARG A 258 -8.86 7.98 -32.36
CA ARG A 258 -7.65 7.60 -31.58
C ARG A 258 -7.22 8.73 -30.64
N TYR A 259 -7.22 9.97 -31.14
CA TYR A 259 -6.93 11.16 -30.32
C TYR A 259 -7.95 11.33 -29.20
N GLN A 260 -9.25 11.19 -29.50
CA GLN A 260 -10.30 11.27 -28.47
C GLN A 260 -10.11 10.23 -27.36
N LEU A 261 -9.81 8.98 -27.73
CA LEU A 261 -9.51 7.90 -26.77
C LEU A 261 -8.35 8.30 -25.85
N ALA A 262 -7.22 8.70 -26.42
CA ALA A 262 -6.01 9.08 -25.69
C ALA A 262 -6.21 10.31 -24.81
N LYS A 263 -6.88 11.35 -25.33
CA LYS A 263 -7.16 12.60 -24.63
C LYS A 263 -7.95 12.34 -23.35
N ARG A 264 -9.05 11.60 -23.44
CA ARG A 264 -9.89 11.30 -22.27
C ARG A 264 -9.19 10.40 -21.26
N LEU A 265 -8.34 9.48 -21.70
CA LEU A 265 -7.49 8.69 -20.82
C LEU A 265 -6.43 9.54 -20.09
N SER A 266 -6.02 10.68 -20.66
CA SER A 266 -5.06 11.59 -20.03
C SER A 266 -5.67 12.54 -18.99
N GLU A 267 -7.00 12.69 -19.01
CA GLU A 267 -7.78 13.57 -18.13
C GLU A 267 -8.27 12.85 -16.86
N ALA A 268 -8.28 11.51 -16.86
CA ALA A 268 -8.64 10.66 -15.73
C ALA A 268 -7.51 10.60 -14.68
#